data_AF-A0AAT9HH07-F1
#
_entry.id   AF-A0AAT9HH07-F1
#
_cell.length_a   1.000
_cell.length_b   1.000
_cell.length_c   1.000
_cell.angle_alpha   90.00
_cell.angle_beta   90.00
_cell.angle_gamma   90.00
#
_symmetry.space_group_name_H-M   'P 1'
#
loop_
_entity.id
_entity.type
_entity.pdbx_description
1 polymer ?
#
loop_
_entity_poly.entity_id
_entity_poly.type
_entity_poly.pdbx_seq_one_letter_code
_entity_poly.pdbx_strand_id
1 'polypeptide(L)' 'MDLDRRAKQEIVRGLEARGAFAVRHGVETVASALGVSRFTVYNYLNREKGA' A
#
# COMPACT_ATOMS: atom_id res chain seq x y z
N MET A 1 -10.48 14.21 7.08
CA MET A 1 -10.34 14.29 5.61
C MET A 1 -9.77 12.96 5.16
N ASP A 2 -10.61 12.10 4.59
CA ASP A 2 -10.15 10.81 4.08
C ASP A 2 -9.32 10.99 2.81
N LEU A 3 -8.21 10.26 2.73
CA LEU A 3 -7.45 10.16 1.48
C LEU A 3 -8.30 9.46 0.44
N ASP A 4 -8.37 10.04 -0.76
CA ASP A 4 -8.99 9.36 -1.87
C ASP A 4 -8.21 8.08 -2.25
N ARG A 5 -8.85 7.27 -3.11
CA ARG A 5 -8.28 5.99 -3.57
C ARG A 5 -6.93 6.18 -4.26
N ARG A 6 -6.77 7.25 -5.05
CA ARG A 6 -5.56 7.51 -5.84
C ARG A 6 -4.41 7.87 -4.92
N ALA A 7 -4.62 8.78 -3.97
CA ALA A 7 -3.61 9.15 -2.99
C ALA A 7 -3.14 7.93 -2.17
N LYS A 8 -4.05 7.03 -1.78
CA LYS A 8 -3.69 5.77 -1.11
C LYS A 8 -2.82 4.87 -2.00
N GLN A 9 -3.06 4.81 -3.31
CA GLN A 9 -2.22 4.08 -4.27
C GLN A 9 -0.82 4.67 -4.37
N GLU A 10 -0.72 5.99 -4.53
CA GLU A 10 0.57 6.70 -4.65
C GLU A 10 1.44 6.48 -3.40
N ILE A 11 0.83 6.53 -2.20
CA ILE A 11 1.52 6.27 -0.94
C ILE A 11 2.06 4.83 -0.91
N VAL A 12 1.24 3.85 -1.28
CA VAL A 12 1.65 2.44 -1.28
C VAL A 12 2.80 2.21 -2.26
N ARG A 13 2.74 2.78 -3.47
CA ARG A 13 3.85 2.69 -4.42
C ARG A 13 5.13 3.33 -3.89
N GLY A 14 5.03 4.53 -3.32
CA GLY A 14 6.19 5.22 -2.74
C GLY A 14 6.79 4.46 -1.55
N LEU A 15 6.00 3.68 -0.83
CA LEU A 15 6.47 2.80 0.24
C LEU A 15 7.13 1.53 -0.33
N GLU A 16 6.57 0.93 -1.39
CA GLU A 16 7.18 -0.22 -2.08
C GLU A 16 8.55 0.14 -2.65
N ALA A 17 8.66 1.28 -3.34
CA ALA A 17 9.93 1.76 -3.90
C ALA A 17 11.02 1.99 -2.83
N ARG A 18 10.63 2.23 -1.57
CA ARG A 18 11.52 2.39 -0.42
C ARG A 18 11.78 1.09 0.35
N GLY A 19 11.24 -0.04 -0.11
CA GLY A 19 11.42 -1.35 0.54
C GLY A 19 10.56 -1.57 1.79
N ALA A 20 9.53 -0.76 2.02
CA ALA A 20 8.70 -0.83 3.23
C ALA A 20 7.93 -2.16 3.39
N PHE A 21 7.81 -2.96 2.32
CA PHE A 21 7.15 -4.26 2.36
C PHE A 21 8.11 -5.44 2.50
N ALA A 22 9.43 -5.20 2.53
CA ALA A 22 10.43 -6.21 2.83
C ALA A 22 10.61 -6.44 4.34
N VAL A 23 10.18 -5.49 5.18
CA VAL A 23 10.23 -5.62 6.64
C VAL A 23 9.08 -6.45 7.17
N ARG A 24 9.32 -7.18 8.26
CA ARG A 24 8.30 -7.96 8.97
C ARG A 24 7.13 -7.03 9.34
N HIS A 25 5.90 -7.49 9.09
CA HIS A 25 4.66 -6.73 9.31
C HIS A 25 4.46 -5.46 8.45
N GLY A 26 5.31 -5.18 7.45
CA GLY A 26 5.20 -3.95 6.63
C GLY A 26 3.81 -3.74 6.01
N VAL A 27 3.21 -4.79 5.44
CA VAL A 27 1.86 -4.74 4.86
C VAL A 27 0.78 -4.42 5.91
N GLU A 28 0.91 -4.99 7.10
CA GLU A 28 -0.04 -4.79 8.21
C GLU A 28 0.01 -3.36 8.74
N THR A 29 1.23 -2.82 8.93
CA THR A 29 1.45 -1.43 9.36
C THR A 29 0.84 -0.44 8.37
N VAL A 30 1.08 -0.63 7.07
CA VAL A 30 0.55 0.26 6.03
C VAL A 30 -0.96 0.14 5.89
N ALA A 31 -1.51 -1.07 5.97
CA ALA A 31 -2.95 -1.29 5.93
C ALA A 31 -3.67 -0.54 7.08
N SER A 32 -3.14 -0.67 8.30
CA SER A 32 -3.65 0.03 9.48
C SER A 32 -3.58 1.55 9.31
N ALA A 33 -2.41 2.08 8.90
CA ALA A 33 -2.20 3.52 8.74
C ALA A 33 -3.10 4.16 7.65
N LEU A 34 -3.43 3.40 6.59
CA LEU A 34 -4.29 3.88 5.50
C LEU A 34 -5.78 3.60 5.72
N GLY A 35 -6.14 2.91 6.81
CA GLY A 35 -7.52 2.50 7.09
C GLY A 35 -8.08 1.54 6.03
N VAL A 36 -7.27 0.59 5.56
CA VAL A 36 -7.66 -0.40 4.55
C VAL A 36 -7.26 -1.81 4.99
N SER A 37 -7.79 -2.82 4.32
CA SER A 37 -7.38 -4.21 4.58
C SER A 37 -5.99 -4.52 3.99
N ARG A 38 -5.30 -5.54 4.53
CA ARG A 38 -4.06 -6.08 3.92
C ARG A 38 -4.29 -6.53 2.49
N PHE A 39 -5.45 -7.12 2.20
CA PHE A 39 -5.86 -7.49 0.84
C PHE A 39 -5.88 -6.28 -0.10
N THR A 40 -6.39 -5.14 0.38
CA THR A 40 -6.41 -3.89 -0.40
C THR A 40 -5.00 -3.40 -0.70
N VAL A 41 -4.05 -3.55 0.22
CA VAL A 41 -2.64 -3.21 -0.02
C VAL A 41 -2.04 -4.09 -1.11
N TYR A 42 -2.23 -5.41 -1.06
CA TYR A 42 -1.78 -6.31 -2.13
C TYR A 42 -2.41 -5.98 -3.49
N ASN A 43 -3.68 -5.58 -3.51
CA ASN A 43 -4.33 -5.14 -4.75
C ASN A 43 -3.65 -3.90 -5.35
N TYR A 44 -3.20 -2.95 -4.52
CA TYR A 44 -2.42 -1.81 -4.99
C TYR A 44 -1.06 -2.23 -5.56
N LEU A 45 -0.31 -3.08 -4.85
CA LEU A 45 1.00 -3.57 -5.27
C LEU A 45 0.94 -4.36 -6.60
N ASN A 46 -0.12 -5.14 -6.81
CA ASN A 46 -0.27 -5.95 -8.01
C ASN A 46 -0.76 -5.15 -9.23
N ARG A 47 -1.36 -3.98 -9.02
CA ARG A 47 -1.93 -3.17 -10.12
C ARG A 47 -0.86 -2.61 -11.06
N GLU A 48 0.39 -2.50 -10.60
CA GLU A 48 1.53 -2.02 -11.40
C GLU A 48 2.34 -3.14 -12.05
N LYS A 49 2.27 -4.37 -11.52
CA LYS A 49 2.99 -5.53 -12.07
C LYS A 49 2.28 -6.17 -13.28
N GLY A 50 1.07 -5.72 -13.60
CA GLY A 50 0.26 -6.19 -14.72
C GLY A 50 0.12 -5.19 -15.87
N ALA A 51 0.97 -4.16 -15.92
CA ALA A 51 1.08 -3.21 -17.04
C ALA A 51 2.33 -3.51 -17.88
#